data_AF-A0A5D3FD02-F1
#
_entry.id   AF-A0A5D3FD02-F1
#
_cell.length_a   1.000
_cell.length_b   1.000
_cell.length_c   1.000
_cell.angle_alpha   90.00
_cell.angle_beta   90.00
_cell.angle_gamma   90.00
#
_symmetry.space_group_name_H-M   'P 1'
#
loop_
_entity.id
_entity.type
_entity.pdbx_description
1 polymer ?
#
loop_
_entity_poly.entity_id
_entity_poly.type
_entity_poly.pdbx_seq_one_letter_code
_entity_poly.pdbx_strand_id
1 'polypeptide(L)'
;MSNPLNDIAPYPRRESEVTAESLARSLMVQAQANRHRMVHGRDADDAVAGGNRLVDVYGLVKLLKVLQTVAPDAADQVARDLWRDWHDGAAVWEWLDSWLRAAGIAPERVDAAAADLMRAAA
;
A
#
# COMPACT_ATOMS: atom_id res chain seq x y z
N MET A 1 15.09 8.53 -18.38
CA MET A 1 14.19 9.68 -18.47
C MET A 1 13.62 9.94 -17.09
N SER A 2 13.66 11.17 -16.57
CA SER A 2 13.07 11.50 -15.26
C SER A 2 11.55 11.31 -15.30
N ASN A 3 10.98 10.69 -14.27
CA ASN A 3 9.53 10.56 -14.09
C ASN A 3 8.99 11.92 -13.62
N PRO A 4 8.13 12.64 -14.39
CA PRO A 4 7.64 13.97 -14.02
C PRO A 4 6.90 14.01 -12.67
N LEU A 5 6.35 12.87 -12.23
CA LEU A 5 5.72 12.76 -10.91
C LEU A 5 6.72 12.90 -9.77
N ASN A 6 7.96 12.41 -9.96
CA ASN A 6 9.03 12.54 -8.98
C ASN A 6 9.53 13.99 -8.84
N ASP A 7 9.33 14.83 -9.86
CA ASP A 7 9.69 16.25 -9.78
C ASP A 7 8.68 17.03 -8.90
N ILE A 8 7.43 16.56 -8.80
CA ILE A 8 6.37 17.15 -7.96
C ILE A 8 6.51 16.70 -6.50
N ALA A 9 6.72 15.40 -6.30
CA ALA A 9 6.91 14.77 -5.00
C ALA A 9 7.89 13.59 -5.12
N PRO A 10 9.17 13.81 -4.83
CA PRO A 10 10.18 12.75 -4.93
C PRO A 10 9.81 11.56 -4.06
N TYR A 11 9.83 10.37 -4.66
CA TYR A 11 9.82 9.14 -3.87
C TYR A 11 11.17 8.99 -3.14
N PRO A 12 11.20 8.72 -1.83
CA PRO A 12 12.44 8.51 -1.09
C PRO A 12 13.25 7.37 -1.70
N ARG A 13 14.54 7.60 -1.99
CA ARG A 13 15.40 6.58 -2.63
C ARG A 13 16.25 5.82 -1.62
N ARG A 14 16.35 6.35 -0.41
CA ARG A 14 17.11 5.76 0.69
C ARG A 14 16.25 5.81 1.94
N GLU A 15 16.41 4.83 2.81
CA GLU A 15 15.67 4.77 4.08
C GLU A 15 15.84 6.05 4.91
N SER A 16 17.03 6.65 4.89
CA SER A 16 17.32 7.91 5.60
C SER A 16 16.52 9.13 5.10
N GLU A 17 15.89 9.03 3.92
CA GLU A 17 15.06 10.07 3.31
C GLU A 17 13.57 9.86 3.63
N VAL A 18 13.22 8.75 4.27
CA VAL A 18 11.85 8.34 4.53
C VAL A 18 11.35 8.95 5.84
N THR A 19 10.32 9.78 5.70
CA THR A 19 9.47 10.26 6.78
C THR A 19 8.01 9.98 6.41
N ALA A 20 7.11 10.03 7.39
CA ALA A 20 5.67 9.94 7.13
C ALA A 20 5.23 11.00 6.12
N GLU A 21 5.78 12.21 6.20
CA GLU A 21 5.50 13.29 5.26
C GLU A 21 6.02 12.99 3.86
N SER A 22 7.30 12.61 3.72
CA SER A 22 7.92 12.42 2.41
C SER A 22 7.24 11.28 1.65
N LEU A 23 6.95 10.18 2.35
CA LEU A 23 6.26 9.03 1.77
C LEU A 23 4.80 9.37 1.44
N ALA A 24 4.04 9.96 2.37
CA ALA A 24 2.65 10.33 2.12
C ALA A 24 2.52 11.31 0.94
N ARG A 25 3.44 12.28 0.80
CA ARG A 25 3.45 13.23 -0.31
C ARG A 25 3.67 12.54 -1.65
N SER A 26 4.62 11.61 -1.74
CA SER A 26 4.83 10.83 -2.97
C SER A 26 3.62 9.96 -3.30
N LEU A 27 3.05 9.28 -2.30
CA LEU A 27 1.86 8.45 -2.47
C LEU A 27 0.63 9.26 -2.93
N MET A 28 0.43 10.48 -2.43
CA MET A 28 -0.65 11.36 -2.88
C MET A 28 -0.53 11.70 -4.38
N VAL A 29 0.68 12.01 -4.86
CA VAL A 29 0.91 12.30 -6.29
C VAL A 29 0.68 11.06 -7.14
N GLN A 30 1.14 9.89 -6.69
CA GLN A 30 0.90 8.63 -7.38
C GLN A 30 -0.59 8.26 -7.43
N ALA A 31 -1.32 8.43 -6.33
CA ALA A 31 -2.77 8.20 -6.27
C ALA A 31 -3.52 9.11 -7.25
N GLN A 32 -3.18 10.39 -7.29
CA GLN A 32 -3.81 11.33 -8.23
C GLN A 32 -3.51 10.98 -9.68
N ALA A 33 -2.27 10.57 -9.99
CA ALA A 33 -1.89 10.11 -11.32
C ALA A 33 -2.65 8.83 -11.73
N ASN A 34 -2.79 7.87 -10.82
CA ASN A 34 -3.55 6.63 -11.07
C ASN A 34 -5.03 6.92 -11.26
N ARG A 35 -5.63 7.78 -10.43
CA ARG A 35 -7.02 8.23 -10.61
C ARG A 35 -7.22 8.85 -11.99
N HIS A 36 -6.32 9.72 -12.44
CA HIS A 36 -6.42 10.34 -13.75
C HIS A 36 -6.38 9.29 -14.87
N ARG A 37 -5.48 8.30 -14.77
CA ARG A 37 -5.44 7.18 -15.73
C ARG A 37 -6.71 6.34 -15.71
N MET A 38 -7.33 6.10 -14.55
CA MET A 38 -8.60 5.37 -14.49
C MET A 38 -9.74 6.11 -15.17
N VAL A 39 -9.85 7.43 -14.96
CA VAL A 39 -10.94 8.24 -15.51
C VAL A 39 -10.83 8.41 -17.03
N HIS A 40 -9.61 8.41 -17.56
CA HIS A 40 -9.35 8.69 -18.98
C HIS A 40 -8.77 7.50 -19.76
N GLY A 41 -8.48 6.39 -19.09
CA GLY A 41 -8.08 5.13 -19.70
C GLY A 41 -9.26 4.44 -20.39
N ARG A 42 -8.97 3.69 -21.46
CA ARG A 42 -10.01 3.09 -22.31
C ARG A 42 -10.38 1.66 -21.94
N ASP A 43 -9.81 1.08 -20.89
CA ASP A 43 -9.99 -0.33 -20.55
C ASP A 43 -10.66 -0.52 -19.17
N ALA A 44 -11.65 -1.42 -19.11
CA ALA A 44 -12.49 -1.63 -17.93
C ALA A 44 -11.79 -2.49 -16.87
N ASP A 45 -10.96 -3.45 -17.30
CA ASP A 45 -10.18 -4.29 -16.39
C ASP A 45 -9.07 -3.47 -15.70
N ASP A 46 -8.48 -2.52 -16.42
CA ASP A 46 -7.55 -1.53 -15.87
C ASP A 46 -8.23 -0.62 -14.84
N ALA A 47 -9.54 -0.37 -14.98
CA ALA A 47 -10.30 0.46 -14.06
C ALA A 47 -10.53 -0.23 -12.70
N VAL A 48 -10.77 -1.54 -12.67
CA VAL A 48 -10.96 -2.30 -11.40
C VAL A 48 -9.63 -2.45 -10.67
N ALA A 49 -8.58 -2.91 -11.36
CA ALA A 49 -7.25 -3.04 -10.77
C ALA A 49 -6.70 -1.67 -10.32
N GLY A 50 -6.92 -0.62 -11.12
CA GLY A 50 -6.59 0.75 -10.77
C GLY A 50 -7.37 1.28 -9.56
N GLY A 51 -8.64 0.89 -9.44
CA GLY A 51 -9.51 1.28 -8.31
C GLY A 51 -9.05 0.72 -6.97
N ASN A 52 -8.70 -0.58 -6.93
CA ASN A 52 -8.15 -1.19 -5.71
C ASN A 52 -6.84 -0.50 -5.30
N ARG A 53 -5.92 -0.31 -6.26
CA ARG A 53 -4.66 0.40 -6.03
C ARG A 53 -4.88 1.82 -5.49
N LEU A 54 -5.90 2.53 -5.99
CA LEU A 54 -6.23 3.88 -5.51
C LEU A 54 -6.70 3.87 -4.05
N VAL A 55 -7.57 2.93 -3.68
CA VAL A 55 -8.06 2.77 -2.31
C VAL A 55 -6.92 2.42 -1.36
N ASP A 56 -6.05 1.49 -1.74
CA ASP A 56 -4.89 1.07 -0.93
C ASP A 56 -3.97 2.26 -0.63
N VAL A 57 -3.58 3.01 -1.68
CA VAL A 57 -2.69 4.16 -1.54
C VAL A 57 -3.36 5.28 -0.73
N TYR A 58 -4.66 5.52 -0.94
CA TYR A 58 -5.41 6.49 -0.14
C TYR A 58 -5.46 6.11 1.34
N GLY A 59 -5.70 4.83 1.65
CA GLY A 59 -5.70 4.30 3.02
C GLY A 59 -4.36 4.52 3.72
N LEU A 60 -3.25 4.22 3.04
CA LEU A 60 -1.90 4.42 3.57
C LEU A 60 -1.59 5.90 3.81
N VAL A 61 -1.93 6.79 2.86
CA VAL A 61 -1.77 8.24 3.05
C VAL A 61 -2.56 8.70 4.27
N LYS A 62 -3.82 8.26 4.41
CA LYS A 62 -4.66 8.65 5.54
C LYS A 62 -4.08 8.18 6.87
N LEU A 63 -3.60 6.93 6.93
CA LEU A 63 -2.93 6.38 8.10
C LEU A 63 -1.70 7.21 8.49
N LEU A 64 -0.79 7.45 7.54
CA LEU A 64 0.44 8.22 7.79
C LEU A 64 0.13 9.63 8.28
N LYS A 65 -0.85 10.33 7.70
CA LYS A 65 -1.24 11.68 8.15
C LYS A 65 -1.87 11.70 9.54
N VAL A 66 -2.70 10.70 9.86
CA VAL A 66 -3.28 10.57 11.21
C VAL A 66 -2.16 10.28 12.22
N LEU A 67 -1.29 9.30 11.95
CA LEU A 67 -0.16 8.97 12.81
C LEU A 67 0.77 10.16 13.00
N GLN A 68 1.06 10.93 11.94
CA GLN A 68 1.87 12.13 12.05
C GLN A 68 1.28 13.17 13.02
N THR A 69 -0.04 13.20 13.18
CA THR A 69 -0.71 14.12 14.10
C THR A 69 -0.68 13.60 15.55
N VAL A 70 -0.83 12.29 15.76
CA VAL A 70 -1.01 11.72 17.11
C VAL A 70 0.25 11.06 17.70
N ALA A 71 1.18 10.62 16.86
CA ALA A 71 2.41 9.94 17.22
C ALA A 71 3.48 10.11 16.12
N PRO A 72 4.13 11.29 16.01
CA PRO A 72 5.04 11.62 14.91
C PRO A 72 6.21 10.64 14.75
N ASP A 73 6.87 10.27 15.86
CA ASP A 73 8.00 9.34 15.83
C ASP A 73 7.60 7.95 15.34
N ALA A 74 6.41 7.48 15.75
CA ALA A 74 5.86 6.23 15.27
C ALA A 74 5.45 6.31 13.79
N ALA A 75 4.98 7.47 13.32
CA ALA A 75 4.63 7.69 11.93
C ALA A 75 5.86 7.54 11.01
N ASP A 76 6.99 8.13 11.39
CA ASP A 76 8.24 8.02 10.64
C ASP A 76 8.82 6.62 10.69
N GLN A 77 8.63 5.89 11.80
CA GLN A 77 9.00 4.48 11.87
C GLN A 77 8.13 3.63 10.93
N VAL A 78 6.81 3.77 10.99
CA VAL A 78 5.86 3.06 10.12
C VAL A 78 6.14 3.36 8.65
N ALA A 79 6.47 4.61 8.30
CA ALA A 79 6.85 4.98 6.94
C ALA A 79 8.13 4.27 6.48
N ARG A 80 9.16 4.21 7.34
CA ARG A 80 10.41 3.49 7.05
C ARG A 80 10.19 2.00 6.88
N ASP A 81 9.41 1.40 7.75
CA ASP A 81 9.08 -0.03 7.68
C ASP A 81 8.34 -0.32 6.37
N LEU A 82 7.26 0.41 6.04
CA LEU A 82 6.54 0.28 4.76
C LEU A 82 7.44 0.46 3.53
N TRP A 83 8.36 1.44 3.57
CA TRP A 83 9.27 1.69 2.46
C TRP A 83 10.26 0.54 2.26
N ARG A 84 10.84 0.04 3.36
CA ARG A 84 11.79 -1.08 3.37
C ARG A 84 11.11 -2.35 2.88
N ASP A 85 9.95 -2.62 3.43
CA ASP A 85 9.05 -3.71 3.07
C ASP A 85 8.75 -3.77 1.56
N TRP A 86 8.48 -2.63 0.93
CA TRP A 86 8.31 -2.57 -0.52
C TRP A 86 9.61 -2.72 -1.33
N HIS A 87 10.76 -2.32 -0.79
CA HIS A 87 12.06 -2.41 -1.47
C HIS A 87 12.70 -3.78 -1.37
N ASP A 88 12.56 -4.45 -0.23
CA ASP A 88 13.12 -5.77 0.03
C ASP A 88 12.34 -6.89 -0.70
N GLY A 89 11.24 -6.52 -1.38
CA GLY A 89 10.39 -7.46 -2.10
C GLY A 89 9.70 -8.44 -1.15
N ALA A 90 9.61 -8.08 0.13
CA ALA A 90 8.98 -8.89 1.14
C ALA A 90 7.55 -9.18 0.70
N ALA A 91 7.25 -10.47 0.77
CA ALA A 91 5.98 -11.04 0.46
C ALA A 91 4.88 -10.46 1.35
N VAL A 92 3.97 -9.66 0.80
CA VAL A 92 2.76 -9.19 1.52
C VAL A 92 2.03 -10.36 2.21
N TRP A 93 2.09 -11.56 1.62
CA TRP A 93 1.51 -12.77 2.18
C TRP A 93 2.20 -13.28 3.44
N GLU A 94 3.51 -13.07 3.61
CA GLU A 94 4.24 -13.44 4.83
C GLU A 94 3.83 -12.57 6.03
N TRP A 95 3.56 -11.28 5.81
CA TRP A 95 3.01 -10.43 6.87
C TRP A 95 1.58 -10.79 7.20
N LEU A 96 0.77 -11.09 6.19
CA LEU A 96 -0.61 -11.50 6.41
C LEU A 96 -0.66 -12.77 7.25
N ASP A 97 0.20 -13.77 6.94
CA ASP A 97 0.37 -14.97 7.76
C ASP A 97 0.78 -14.61 9.20
N SER A 98 1.81 -13.78 9.37
CA SER A 98 2.29 -13.34 10.69
C SER A 98 1.21 -12.61 11.50
N TRP A 99 0.44 -11.73 10.89
CA TRP A 99 -0.64 -10.98 11.54
C TRP A 99 -1.82 -11.87 11.92
N LEU A 100 -2.20 -12.82 11.05
CA LEU A 100 -3.20 -13.83 11.37
C LEU A 100 -2.77 -14.61 12.61
N ARG A 101 -1.52 -15.10 12.64
CA ARG A 101 -0.98 -15.83 13.78
C ARG A 101 -0.94 -14.97 15.05
N ALA A 102 -0.49 -13.72 14.95
CA ALA A 102 -0.48 -12.77 16.06
C ALA A 102 -1.88 -12.50 16.62
N ALA A 103 -2.91 -12.54 15.77
CA ALA A 103 -4.31 -12.43 16.16
C ALA A 103 -4.91 -13.76 16.69
N GLY A 104 -4.13 -14.84 16.78
CA GLY A 104 -4.61 -16.17 17.18
C GLY A 104 -5.44 -16.88 16.10
N ILE A 105 -5.36 -16.42 14.86
CA ILE A 105 -6.05 -17.01 13.71
C ILE A 105 -5.05 -17.90 12.97
N ALA A 106 -5.39 -19.18 12.81
CA ALA A 106 -4.58 -20.13 12.06
C ALA A 106 -4.71 -19.86 10.54
N PRO A 107 -3.64 -19.47 9.83
CA PRO A 107 -3.68 -19.19 8.39
C PRO A 107 -4.20 -20.37 7.57
N GLU A 108 -3.77 -21.58 7.91
CA GLU A 108 -4.23 -22.82 7.27
C GLU A 108 -5.76 -23.04 7.36
N ARG A 109 -6.41 -22.53 8.41
CA ARG A 109 -7.87 -22.59 8.53
C ARG A 109 -8.56 -21.59 7.60
N VAL A 110 -7.94 -20.43 7.37
CA VAL A 110 -8.44 -19.42 6.42
C VAL A 110 -8.34 -19.97 4.99
N ASP A 111 -7.19 -20.55 4.64
CA ASP A 111 -6.96 -21.14 3.32
C ASP A 111 -7.95 -22.27 3.00
N ALA A 112 -8.18 -23.18 3.95
CA ALA A 112 -9.14 -24.26 3.80
C ALA A 112 -10.57 -23.72 3.56
N ALA A 113 -10.99 -22.72 4.35
CA ALA A 113 -12.30 -22.10 4.20
C ALA A 113 -12.45 -21.37 2.85
N ALA A 114 -11.40 -20.69 2.38
CA ALA A 114 -11.40 -20.05 1.06
C ALA A 114 -11.53 -21.08 -0.07
N ALA A 115 -10.83 -22.22 0.04
CA ALA A 115 -10.92 -23.31 -0.93
C ALA A 115 -12.31 -23.97 -0.97
N ASP A 116 -13.00 -24.07 0.18
CA ASP A 116 -14.39 -24.54 0.24
C ASP A 116 -15.34 -23.56 -0.47
N LEU A 117 -15.18 -22.25 -0.24
CA LEU A 117 -15.99 -21.20 -0.88
C LEU A 117 -15.82 -21.20 -2.40
N MET A 118 -14.58 -21.31 -2.90
CA MET A 118 -14.31 -21.35 -4.35
C MET A 118 -14.95 -22.56 -5.02
N ARG A 119 -14.93 -23.73 -4.35
CA ARG A 119 -15.60 -24.95 -4.85
C ARG A 119 -17.12 -24.82 -4.86
N ALA A 120 -17.71 -24.09 -3.91
CA ALA A 120 -19.15 -23.88 -3.87
C ALA A 120 -19.65 -22.87 -4.92
N ALA A 121 -18.76 -22.02 -5.45
CA ALA A 121 -19.07 -21.00 -6.45
C ALA A 121 -18.85 -21.47 -7.91
N ALA A 122 -18.29 -22.67 -8.12
CA ALA A 122 -18.04 -23.29 -9.42
C ALA A 122 -19.17 -24.28 -9.79
#